data_AF-A0A1W5DAJ4-F1
#
_entry.id   AF-A0A1W5DAJ4-F1
#
_cell.length_a   1.000
_cell.length_b   1.000
_cell.length_c   1.000
_cell.angle_alpha   90.00
_cell.angle_beta   90.00
_cell.angle_gamma   90.00
#
_symmetry.space_group_name_H-M   'P 1'
#
loop_
_entity.id
_entity.type
_entity.pdbx_description
1 polymer ?
#
loop_
_entity_poly.entity_id
_entity_poly.type
_entity_poly.pdbx_seq_one_letter_code
_entity_poly.pdbx_strand_id
1 'polypeptide(L)'
;MPPAYTRMILCFSLPSGTGILYAIHILRDGLRATVSDIPILSGEVKWACPSKQKGLRAIHVGRRPELVVKDLTASHLGFADLHATYFPPSELDGDILCAQPGFPQQWIDLPILATQATFINGGLLLGICVYHLARRGRHNNSPQNPRRKLPQLPNSIWPIFVESAITPRTIRPSPLDVRLWPWSHLRPCRIRCPTELSHRPPTIPP
;
A
#
# COMPACT_ATOMS: atom_id res chain seq x y z
N MET A 1 14.54 2.33 -17.70
CA MET A 1 14.36 1.37 -16.60
C MET A 1 13.46 0.27 -17.12
N PRO A 2 13.84 -1.01 -16.94
CA PRO A 2 12.96 -2.12 -17.27
C PRO A 2 11.67 -2.03 -16.44
N PRO A 3 10.56 -2.59 -16.92
CA PRO A 3 9.36 -2.78 -16.13
C PRO A 3 9.70 -3.54 -14.84
N ALA A 4 9.16 -3.09 -13.72
CA ALA A 4 9.37 -3.72 -12.43
C ALA A 4 8.14 -3.54 -11.55
N TYR A 5 7.93 -4.46 -10.62
CA TYR A 5 6.92 -4.35 -9.58
C TYR A 5 7.59 -4.13 -8.23
N THR A 6 7.05 -3.16 -7.47
CA THR A 6 7.25 -3.15 -6.02
C THR A 6 6.37 -4.23 -5.43
N ARG A 7 6.96 -5.14 -4.66
CA ARG A 7 6.26 -6.27 -4.02
C ARG A 7 6.25 -6.10 -2.51
N MET A 8 5.09 -6.32 -1.91
CA MET A 8 4.88 -6.27 -0.46
C MET A 8 4.12 -7.52 -0.04
N ILE A 9 4.46 -8.09 1.11
CA ILE A 9 3.74 -9.21 1.71
C ILE A 9 3.25 -8.76 3.08
N LEU A 10 1.93 -8.81 3.28
CA LEU A 10 1.30 -8.52 4.56
C LEU A 10 0.88 -9.83 5.22
N CYS A 11 1.20 -10.00 6.49
CA CYS A 11 0.95 -11.24 7.22
C CYS A 11 -0.18 -11.02 8.24
N PHE A 12 -1.22 -11.86 8.19
CA PHE A 12 -2.37 -11.78 9.07
C PHE A 12 -2.59 -13.11 9.79
N SER A 13 -2.75 -13.06 11.11
CA SER A 13 -3.28 -14.20 11.86
C SER A 13 -4.78 -14.31 11.59
N LEU A 14 -5.26 -15.54 11.34
CA LEU A 14 -6.69 -15.79 11.17
C LEU A 14 -7.23 -16.45 12.45
N PRO A 15 -8.33 -15.92 13.03
CA PRO A 15 -9.01 -16.57 14.15
C PRO A 15 -9.42 -18.00 13.81
N SER A 16 -9.39 -18.89 14.81
CA SER A 16 -9.84 -20.27 14.66
C SER A 16 -11.29 -20.32 14.15
N GLY A 17 -11.56 -21.18 13.17
CA GLY A 17 -12.88 -21.30 12.53
C GLY A 17 -13.20 -20.24 11.48
N THR A 18 -12.29 -19.30 11.18
CA THR A 18 -12.46 -18.38 10.04
C THR A 18 -12.47 -19.16 8.74
N GLY A 19 -13.61 -19.16 8.03
CA GLY A 19 -13.72 -19.79 6.73
C GLY A 19 -12.90 -19.07 5.67
N ILE A 20 -12.08 -19.81 4.91
CA ILE A 20 -11.27 -19.27 3.79
C ILE A 20 -12.15 -18.48 2.80
N LEU A 21 -13.34 -19.01 2.47
CA LEU A 21 -14.28 -18.35 1.57
C LEU A 21 -14.75 -16.98 2.09
N TYR A 22 -14.92 -16.83 3.40
CA TYR A 22 -15.31 -15.58 4.02
C TYR A 22 -14.19 -14.54 3.92
N ALA A 23 -12.95 -14.95 4.20
CA ALA A 23 -11.78 -14.07 4.03
C ALA A 23 -11.59 -13.64 2.56
N ILE A 24 -11.75 -14.56 1.61
CA ILE A 24 -11.71 -14.24 0.17
C ILE A 24 -12.79 -13.21 -0.20
N HIS A 25 -13.99 -13.35 0.35
CA HIS A 25 -15.08 -12.41 0.09
C HIS A 25 -14.74 -11.00 0.58
N ILE A 26 -14.26 -10.86 1.82
CA ILE A 26 -13.81 -9.57 2.39
C ILE A 26 -12.70 -8.95 1.52
N LEU A 27 -11.71 -9.74 1.14
CA LEU A 27 -10.59 -9.25 0.32
C LEU A 27 -11.05 -8.76 -1.05
N ARG A 28 -11.98 -9.47 -1.70
CA ARG A 28 -12.55 -9.05 -2.99
C ARG A 28 -13.34 -7.76 -2.86
N ASP A 29 -14.11 -7.61 -1.80
CA ASP A 29 -14.88 -6.39 -1.56
C ASP A 29 -13.98 -5.21 -1.24
N GLY A 30 -12.96 -5.39 -0.39
CA GLY A 30 -11.96 -4.38 -0.09
C GLY A 30 -11.18 -3.95 -1.34
N LEU A 31 -10.77 -4.90 -2.18
CA LEU A 31 -10.08 -4.62 -3.44
C LEU A 31 -10.97 -3.84 -4.41
N ARG A 32 -12.26 -4.19 -4.50
CA ARG A 32 -13.24 -3.48 -5.33
C ARG A 32 -13.47 -2.06 -4.84
N ALA A 33 -13.59 -1.85 -3.52
CA ALA A 33 -13.69 -0.51 -2.93
C ALA A 33 -12.43 0.32 -3.19
N THR A 34 -11.25 -0.26 -2.96
CA THR A 34 -9.94 0.40 -3.21
C THR A 34 -9.80 0.87 -4.66
N VAL A 35 -10.24 0.04 -5.60
CA VAL A 35 -10.23 0.36 -7.03
C VAL A 35 -11.29 1.39 -7.42
N SER A 36 -12.45 1.38 -6.76
CA SER A 36 -13.46 2.42 -6.93
C SER A 36 -12.92 3.79 -6.53
N ASP A 37 -12.20 3.86 -5.41
CA ASP A 37 -11.64 5.09 -4.88
C ASP A 37 -10.39 5.54 -5.66
N ILE A 38 -9.62 4.59 -6.17
CA ILE A 38 -8.38 4.83 -6.90
C ILE A 38 -8.41 4.07 -8.26
N PRO A 39 -9.16 4.58 -9.26
CA PRO A 39 -9.41 3.85 -10.51
C PRO A 39 -8.16 3.47 -11.29
N ILE A 40 -7.06 4.21 -11.15
CA ILE A 40 -5.80 3.89 -11.84
C ILE A 40 -5.24 2.50 -11.44
N LEU A 41 -5.58 1.99 -10.26
CA LEU A 41 -5.16 0.65 -9.81
C LEU A 41 -5.80 -0.48 -10.63
N SER A 42 -6.96 -0.22 -11.23
CA SER A 42 -7.59 -1.11 -12.22
C SER A 42 -7.00 -0.98 -13.62
N GLY A 43 -5.92 -0.21 -13.75
CA GLY A 43 -5.29 0.05 -15.03
C GLY A 43 -4.32 -1.05 -15.44
N GLU A 44 -4.01 -1.05 -16.72
CA GLU A 44 -2.91 -1.81 -17.31
C GLU A 44 -2.00 -0.87 -18.11
N VAL A 45 -0.71 -1.16 -18.08
CA VAL A 45 0.30 -0.42 -18.81
C VAL A 45 0.48 -1.06 -20.18
N LYS A 46 0.11 -0.30 -21.20
CA LYS A 46 0.19 -0.67 -22.61
C LYS A 46 1.15 0.23 -23.37
N TRP A 47 1.60 -0.23 -24.53
CA TRP A 47 2.33 0.63 -25.46
C TRP A 47 1.41 1.72 -26.00
N ALA A 48 1.87 2.97 -25.96
CA ALA A 48 1.14 4.07 -26.57
C ALA A 48 1.26 3.95 -28.10
N CYS A 49 0.22 3.43 -28.76
CA CYS A 49 0.11 3.39 -30.22
C CYS A 49 -0.87 4.45 -30.74
N PRO A 50 -0.59 5.13 -31.86
CA PRO A 50 0.71 5.29 -32.51
C PRO A 50 1.48 6.45 -31.84
N SER A 51 2.58 6.16 -31.14
CA SER A 51 3.46 7.21 -30.63
C SER A 51 4.76 7.27 -31.44
N LYS A 52 5.15 8.48 -31.86
CA LYS A 52 6.45 8.73 -32.49
C LYS A 52 7.62 8.56 -31.50
N GLN A 53 7.32 8.46 -30.20
CA GLN A 53 8.31 8.30 -29.15
C GLN A 53 8.43 6.82 -28.75
N LYS A 54 9.53 6.17 -29.18
CA LYS A 54 9.92 4.85 -28.65
C LYS A 54 9.94 4.88 -27.12
N GLY A 55 9.30 3.90 -26.49
CA GLY A 55 9.27 3.80 -25.03
C GLY A 55 8.04 4.40 -24.36
N LEU A 56 7.14 5.09 -25.08
CA LEU A 56 5.95 5.68 -24.46
C LEU A 56 4.94 4.60 -24.08
N ARG A 57 4.49 4.64 -22.83
CA ARG A 57 3.48 3.75 -22.28
C ARG A 57 2.27 4.56 -21.84
N ALA A 58 1.09 4.01 -22.08
CA ALA A 58 -0.17 4.56 -21.64
C ALA A 58 -0.79 3.65 -20.60
N ILE A 59 -1.55 4.24 -19.70
CA ILE A 59 -2.34 3.50 -18.71
C ILE A 59 -3.76 3.43 -19.24
N HIS A 60 -4.27 2.22 -19.39
CA HIS A 60 -5.63 1.95 -19.81
C HIS A 60 -6.41 1.49 -18.60
N VAL A 61 -7.35 2.31 -18.14
CA VAL A 61 -8.22 2.01 -16.99
C VAL A 61 -9.39 1.14 -17.46
N GLY A 62 -9.83 0.18 -16.63
CA GLY A 62 -10.99 -0.65 -16.93
C GLY A 62 -10.75 -2.16 -16.86
N ARG A 63 -9.55 -2.60 -16.45
CA ARG A 63 -9.29 -4.02 -16.15
C ARG A 63 -9.91 -4.34 -14.79
N ARG A 64 -10.56 -5.50 -14.66
CA ARG A 64 -11.05 -5.94 -13.35
C ARG A 64 -9.85 -6.22 -12.43
N PRO A 65 -9.85 -5.71 -11.19
CA PRO A 65 -8.75 -5.97 -10.28
C PRO A 65 -8.68 -7.46 -9.95
N GLU A 66 -7.47 -7.99 -9.90
CA GLU A 66 -7.22 -9.42 -9.80
C GLU A 66 -6.74 -9.79 -8.40
N LEU A 67 -7.46 -10.74 -7.79
CA LEU A 67 -7.08 -11.42 -6.56
C LEU A 67 -6.85 -12.89 -6.88
N VAL A 68 -5.60 -13.29 -6.97
CA VAL A 68 -5.19 -14.70 -7.04
C VAL A 68 -5.36 -15.31 -5.66
N VAL A 69 -5.91 -16.52 -5.58
CA VAL A 69 -6.08 -17.25 -4.31
C VAL A 69 -5.26 -18.52 -4.38
N LYS A 70 -4.43 -18.75 -3.36
CA LYS A 70 -3.70 -20.00 -3.14
C LYS A 70 -4.02 -20.53 -1.75
N ASP A 71 -4.24 -21.83 -1.65
CA ASP A 71 -4.41 -22.52 -0.38
C ASP A 71 -3.20 -23.42 -0.15
N LEU A 72 -2.42 -23.10 0.89
CA LEU A 72 -1.26 -23.85 1.35
C LEU A 72 -1.46 -24.34 2.78
N THR A 73 -2.71 -24.44 3.25
CA THR A 73 -3.02 -24.90 4.62
C THR A 73 -2.56 -26.33 4.89
N ALA A 74 -2.41 -27.15 3.86
CA ALA A 74 -1.85 -28.50 3.93
C ALA A 74 -0.30 -28.55 3.92
N SER A 75 0.37 -27.40 3.76
CA SER A 75 1.84 -27.31 3.80
C SER A 75 2.36 -27.23 5.24
N HIS A 76 3.68 -27.30 5.41
CA HIS A 76 4.34 -27.14 6.71
C HIS A 76 4.38 -25.68 7.20
N LEU A 77 3.95 -24.72 6.37
CA LEU A 77 4.03 -23.30 6.69
C LEU A 77 2.86 -22.90 7.60
N GLY A 78 3.17 -22.60 8.86
CA GLY A 78 2.22 -22.12 9.86
C GLY A 78 2.44 -20.66 10.24
N PHE A 79 1.36 -19.92 10.50
CA PHE A 79 1.47 -18.53 10.94
C PHE A 79 2.17 -18.42 12.30
N ALA A 80 1.87 -19.33 13.23
CA ALA A 80 2.51 -19.37 14.55
C ALA A 80 4.02 -19.56 14.45
N ASP A 81 4.48 -20.43 13.54
CA ASP A 81 5.90 -20.71 13.30
C ASP A 81 6.61 -19.52 12.65
N LEU A 82 5.97 -18.89 11.65
CA LEU A 82 6.44 -17.64 11.05
C LEU A 82 6.56 -16.53 12.08
N HIS A 83 5.57 -16.39 12.96
CA HIS A 83 5.59 -15.38 14.00
C HIS A 83 6.69 -15.65 15.04
N ALA A 84 6.87 -16.91 15.46
CA ALA A 84 7.92 -17.31 16.40
C ALA A 84 9.34 -17.06 15.86
N THR A 85 9.50 -17.08 14.54
CA THR A 85 10.78 -16.83 13.85
C THR A 85 10.92 -15.40 13.31
N TYR A 86 10.00 -14.50 13.68
CA TYR A 86 9.99 -13.09 13.24
C TYR A 86 9.93 -12.90 11.72
N PHE A 87 9.18 -13.76 11.02
CA PHE A 87 8.91 -13.64 9.58
C PHE A 87 10.19 -13.61 8.74
N PRO A 88 11.00 -14.68 8.77
CA PRO A 88 12.27 -14.70 8.06
C PRO A 88 12.07 -14.52 6.55
N PRO A 89 12.87 -13.70 5.86
CA PRO A 89 12.72 -13.45 4.42
C PRO A 89 12.79 -14.71 3.55
N SER A 90 13.48 -15.76 4.00
CA SER A 90 13.57 -17.04 3.28
C SER A 90 12.23 -17.77 3.16
N GLU A 91 11.32 -17.57 4.12
CA GLU A 91 9.98 -18.17 4.11
C GLU A 91 8.96 -17.26 3.41
N LEU A 92 9.33 -16.00 3.14
CA LEU A 92 8.51 -15.00 2.47
C LEU A 92 8.96 -14.78 1.02
N ASP A 93 9.09 -15.88 0.28
CA ASP A 93 9.49 -15.83 -1.13
C ASP A 93 8.41 -15.13 -1.98
N GLY A 94 8.77 -13.95 -2.51
CA GLY A 94 7.91 -13.17 -3.37
C GLY A 94 7.55 -13.86 -4.68
N ASP A 95 8.35 -14.81 -5.18
CA ASP A 95 8.02 -15.53 -6.42
C ASP A 95 6.89 -16.56 -6.21
N ILE A 96 6.70 -17.01 -4.95
CA ILE A 96 5.60 -17.88 -4.55
C ILE A 96 4.39 -17.07 -4.10
N LEU A 97 4.63 -16.02 -3.30
CA LEU A 97 3.61 -15.28 -2.56
C LEU A 97 3.02 -14.07 -3.29
N CYS A 98 3.62 -13.64 -4.40
CA CYS A 98 3.12 -12.53 -5.20
C CYS A 98 2.56 -13.00 -6.54
N ALA A 99 1.52 -12.33 -7.03
CA ALA A 99 0.88 -12.64 -8.31
C ALA A 99 1.72 -12.26 -9.55
N GLN A 100 2.74 -11.40 -9.37
CA GLN A 100 3.60 -10.93 -10.45
C GLN A 100 5.08 -11.09 -10.05
N PRO A 101 5.96 -11.47 -11.00
CA PRO A 101 7.40 -11.47 -10.77
C PRO A 101 7.90 -10.04 -10.56
N GLY A 102 8.98 -9.88 -9.79
CA GLY A 102 9.59 -8.57 -9.56
C GLY A 102 9.99 -7.86 -10.87
N PHE A 103 10.44 -8.63 -11.86
CA PHE A 103 10.72 -8.18 -13.21
C PHE A 103 9.94 -9.04 -14.22
N PRO A 104 8.87 -8.51 -14.82
CA PRO A 104 8.09 -9.28 -15.78
C PRO A 104 8.89 -9.52 -17.07
N GLN A 105 8.82 -10.76 -17.56
CA GLN A 105 9.47 -11.17 -18.82
C GLN A 105 8.74 -10.57 -20.03
N GLN A 106 7.41 -10.48 -19.96
CA GLN A 106 6.58 -9.85 -20.97
C GLN A 106 6.34 -8.38 -20.60
N TRP A 107 6.49 -7.47 -21.56
CA TRP A 107 6.38 -6.02 -21.32
C TRP A 107 5.09 -5.42 -21.85
N ILE A 108 4.08 -6.26 -22.05
CA ILE A 108 2.79 -5.95 -22.65
C ILE A 108 1.72 -6.26 -21.60
N ASP A 109 0.66 -5.46 -21.55
CA ASP A 109 -0.52 -5.65 -20.70
C ASP A 109 -0.18 -5.85 -19.22
N LEU A 110 0.69 -5.00 -18.69
CA LEU A 110 1.15 -5.10 -17.31
C LEU A 110 0.13 -4.46 -16.36
N PRO A 111 -0.54 -5.21 -15.47
CA PRO A 111 -1.48 -4.63 -14.52
C PRO A 111 -0.77 -3.64 -13.58
N ILE A 112 -1.46 -2.55 -13.21
CA ILE A 112 -0.91 -1.60 -12.25
C ILE A 112 -0.90 -2.18 -10.85
N LEU A 113 -1.96 -2.90 -10.48
CA LEU A 113 -2.10 -3.61 -9.22
C LEU A 113 -2.42 -5.08 -9.49
N ALA A 114 -1.67 -5.98 -8.85
CA ALA A 114 -2.01 -7.39 -8.77
C ALA A 114 -1.91 -7.85 -7.30
N THR A 115 -2.84 -8.68 -6.87
CA THR A 115 -2.88 -9.16 -5.47
C THR A 115 -2.99 -10.68 -5.42
N GLN A 116 -2.38 -11.29 -4.41
CA GLN A 116 -2.49 -12.72 -4.13
C GLN A 116 -2.76 -12.95 -2.65
N ALA A 117 -3.81 -13.70 -2.34
CA ALA A 117 -4.08 -14.22 -1.00
C ALA A 117 -3.60 -15.67 -0.91
N THR A 118 -2.60 -15.92 -0.08
CA THR A 118 -2.09 -17.25 0.22
C THR A 118 -2.52 -17.65 1.63
N PHE A 119 -3.41 -18.63 1.74
CA PHE A 119 -3.85 -19.17 3.02
C PHE A 119 -2.85 -20.20 3.53
N ILE A 120 -2.50 -20.10 4.81
CA ILE A 120 -1.58 -20.99 5.52
C ILE A 120 -2.23 -21.47 6.82
N ASN A 121 -1.61 -22.40 7.52
CA ASN A 121 -2.19 -22.86 8.78
C ASN A 121 -2.25 -21.71 9.81
N GLY A 122 -3.46 -21.35 10.24
CA GLY A 122 -3.71 -20.26 11.21
C GLY A 122 -3.51 -18.84 10.69
N GLY A 123 -3.37 -18.63 9.36
CA GLY A 123 -3.10 -17.30 8.83
C GLY A 123 -3.31 -17.10 7.33
N LEU A 124 -3.05 -15.87 6.91
CA LEU A 124 -3.16 -15.39 5.53
C LEU A 124 -1.95 -14.50 5.22
N LEU A 125 -1.30 -14.77 4.09
CA LEU A 125 -0.26 -13.92 3.52
C LEU A 125 -0.84 -13.21 2.29
N LEU A 126 -0.90 -11.88 2.31
CA LEU A 126 -1.40 -11.06 1.22
C LEU A 126 -0.22 -10.43 0.46
N GLY A 127 0.07 -10.97 -0.72
CA GLY A 127 1.02 -10.41 -1.67
C GLY A 127 0.40 -9.28 -2.48
N ILE A 128 1.05 -8.12 -2.52
CA ILE A 128 0.62 -6.93 -3.26
C ILE A 128 1.74 -6.54 -4.22
N CYS A 129 1.43 -6.44 -5.51
CA CYS A 129 2.34 -6.01 -6.56
C CYS A 129 1.85 -4.70 -7.15
N VAL A 130 2.66 -3.65 -7.06
CA VAL A 130 2.37 -2.35 -7.66
C VAL A 130 3.39 -2.04 -8.75
N TYR A 131 2.91 -1.77 -9.95
CA TYR A 131 3.77 -1.49 -11.09
C TYR A 131 4.57 -0.19 -10.88
N HIS A 132 5.90 -0.28 -11.01
CA HIS A 132 6.79 0.85 -10.80
C HIS A 132 6.75 1.80 -12.01
N LEU A 133 5.89 2.82 -11.95
CA LEU A 133 5.81 3.89 -12.95
C LEU A 133 7.01 4.83 -12.82
N ALA A 134 8.15 4.46 -13.41
CA ALA A 134 9.29 5.36 -13.52
C ALA A 134 8.93 6.52 -14.48
N ARG A 135 8.67 7.71 -13.93
CA ARG A 135 8.50 8.93 -14.71
C ARG A 135 9.84 9.28 -15.37
N ARG A 136 10.03 8.96 -16.65
CA ARG A 136 11.12 9.57 -17.43
C ARG A 136 10.73 11.02 -17.73
N GLY A 137 11.11 11.94 -16.85
CA GLY A 137 11.07 13.37 -17.15
C GLY A 137 12.05 13.66 -18.28
N ARG A 138 11.57 13.84 -19.51
CA ARG A 138 12.33 14.60 -20.51
C ARG A 138 12.06 16.07 -20.24
N HIS A 139 13.08 16.77 -19.72
CA HIS A 139 13.15 18.22 -19.81
C HIS A 139 13.40 18.58 -21.29
N ASN A 140 12.34 18.88 -22.03
CA ASN A 140 12.46 19.46 -23.37
C ASN A 140 11.75 20.82 -23.38
N ASN A 141 12.52 21.87 -23.68
CA ASN A 141 12.06 23.22 -23.97
C ASN A 141 11.21 23.23 -25.25
N SER A 142 9.92 22.90 -25.15
CA SER A 142 8.95 23.17 -26.20
C SER A 142 7.80 24.00 -25.62
N PRO A 143 7.31 25.03 -26.36
CA PRO A 143 6.32 25.97 -25.84
C PRO A 143 5.04 25.23 -25.48
N GLN A 144 4.57 25.46 -24.25
CA GLN A 144 3.37 24.82 -23.71
C GLN A 144 2.15 25.21 -24.54
N ASN A 145 1.46 24.22 -25.11
CA ASN A 145 0.10 24.37 -25.60
C ASN A 145 -0.86 24.17 -24.41
N PRO A 146 -1.63 25.19 -23.98
CA PRO A 146 -2.32 25.19 -22.68
C PRO A 146 -3.58 24.30 -22.58
N ARG A 147 -3.95 23.54 -23.61
CA ARG A 147 -5.30 22.90 -23.69
C ARG A 147 -5.40 21.41 -23.41
N ARG A 148 -4.36 20.71 -22.94
CA ARG A 148 -4.51 19.31 -22.47
C ARG A 148 -3.70 19.07 -21.20
N LYS A 149 -4.32 19.35 -20.05
CA LYS A 149 -3.88 18.81 -18.77
C LYS A 149 -4.34 17.35 -18.70
N LEU A 150 -3.43 16.39 -18.89
CA LEU A 150 -3.63 15.06 -18.31
C LEU A 150 -3.77 15.23 -16.79
N PRO A 151 -4.63 14.48 -16.09
CA PRO A 151 -4.62 14.49 -14.63
C PRO A 151 -3.22 14.08 -14.17
N GLN A 152 -2.49 15.04 -13.61
CA GLN A 152 -1.27 14.72 -12.90
C GLN A 152 -1.71 13.93 -11.67
N LEU A 153 -1.19 12.72 -11.53
CA LEU A 153 -1.30 12.00 -10.26
C LEU A 153 -0.71 12.92 -9.19
N PRO A 154 -1.42 13.16 -8.08
CA PRO A 154 -0.91 14.00 -7.03
C PRO A 154 0.43 13.42 -6.54
N ASN A 155 1.38 14.29 -6.20
CA ASN A 155 2.68 13.91 -5.66
C ASN A 155 2.60 13.08 -4.35
N SER A 156 1.38 12.85 -3.84
CA SER A 156 1.04 12.05 -2.66
C SER A 156 0.90 10.55 -2.91
N ILE A 157 1.18 10.04 -4.12
CA ILE A 157 1.15 8.58 -4.42
C ILE A 157 2.53 7.91 -4.18
N TRP A 158 3.47 8.63 -3.56
CA TRP A 158 4.61 8.03 -2.85
C TRP A 158 4.32 8.09 -1.34
N PRO A 159 4.66 7.06 -0.55
CA PRO A 159 3.96 6.80 0.71
C PRO A 159 4.33 7.85 1.75
N ILE A 160 3.51 8.89 1.86
CA ILE A 160 3.37 9.66 3.08
C ILE A 160 2.36 8.87 3.92
N PHE A 161 2.92 8.04 4.81
CA PHE A 161 2.53 7.68 6.19
C PHE A 161 1.03 7.66 6.59
N VAL A 162 0.59 6.88 7.58
CA VAL A 162 0.70 7.28 9.00
C VAL A 162 0.21 6.14 9.91
N GLU A 163 1.04 5.83 10.89
CA GLU A 163 0.66 5.44 12.24
C GLU A 163 -0.38 6.41 12.81
N SER A 164 -1.66 6.04 12.80
CA SER A 164 -2.68 6.66 13.68
C SER A 164 -3.68 5.57 14.04
N ALA A 165 -3.63 5.08 15.28
CA ALA A 165 -4.36 5.67 16.40
C ALA A 165 -5.86 5.74 16.07
N ILE A 166 -6.52 4.60 16.21
CA ILE A 166 -7.96 4.53 16.44
C ILE A 166 -8.24 5.36 17.69
N THR A 167 -8.81 6.55 17.53
CA THR A 167 -9.45 7.28 18.62
C THR A 167 -10.86 6.71 18.80
N PRO A 168 -11.20 6.18 19.98
CA PRO A 168 -12.51 5.58 20.20
C PRO A 168 -13.54 6.68 20.51
N ARG A 169 -14.54 6.85 19.65
CA ARG A 169 -15.82 7.44 20.08
C ARG A 169 -16.68 6.35 20.70
N THR A 170 -16.63 6.30 22.03
CA THR A 170 -17.67 5.87 22.97
C THR A 170 -18.58 4.72 22.53
N ILE A 171 -18.08 3.49 22.72
CA ILE A 171 -18.90 2.38 23.20
C ILE A 171 -18.18 1.82 24.43
N ARG A 172 -18.92 1.59 25.51
CA ARG A 172 -18.43 1.25 26.86
C ARG A 172 -17.44 0.07 26.86
N PRO A 173 -16.42 0.06 27.74
CA PRO A 173 -15.39 -0.97 27.71
C PRO A 173 -15.78 -2.22 28.50
N SER A 174 -15.36 -3.38 28.01
CA SER A 174 -15.02 -4.57 28.82
C SER A 174 -13.59 -5.00 28.45
N PRO A 175 -12.84 -5.65 29.37
CA PRO A 175 -11.40 -5.46 29.45
C PRO A 175 -10.65 -6.45 28.56
N LEU A 176 -9.86 -5.93 27.62
CA LEU A 176 -8.76 -6.66 27.00
C LEU A 176 -7.47 -5.88 27.22
N ASP A 177 -6.53 -6.59 27.84
CA ASP A 177 -5.28 -6.13 28.42
C ASP A 177 -4.25 -5.90 27.28
N VAL A 178 -3.98 -4.64 26.93
CA VAL A 178 -2.93 -4.27 25.98
C VAL A 178 -1.68 -3.92 26.78
N ARG A 179 -0.72 -4.84 26.84
CA ARG A 179 0.61 -4.56 27.41
C ARG A 179 1.53 -3.98 26.35
N LEU A 180 1.81 -2.68 26.47
CA LEU A 180 2.89 -2.00 25.75
C LEU A 180 4.21 -2.20 26.53
N TRP A 181 5.26 -2.63 25.82
CA TRP A 181 6.61 -2.73 26.38
C TRP A 181 7.38 -1.40 26.20
N PRO A 182 8.15 -0.92 27.20
CA PRO A 182 8.81 0.38 27.12
C PRO A 182 10.13 0.32 26.36
N TRP A 183 10.36 1.29 25.47
CA TRP A 183 11.67 1.63 24.91
C TRP A 183 12.31 2.74 25.75
N SER A 184 13.16 2.37 26.69
CA SER A 184 14.09 3.29 27.34
C SER A 184 15.43 3.22 26.62
N HIS A 185 15.74 4.22 25.79
CA HIS A 185 17.08 4.80 25.55
C HIS A 185 17.01 5.66 24.30
N LEU A 186 16.80 6.97 24.45
CA LEU A 186 17.36 8.04 23.60
C LEU A 186 17.18 9.36 24.37
N ARG A 187 18.26 10.15 24.48
CA ARG A 187 18.31 11.40 25.26
C ARG A 187 17.48 12.52 24.62
N PRO A 188 16.91 13.46 25.40
CA PRO A 188 16.05 14.51 24.86
C PRO A 188 16.85 15.66 24.24
N CYS A 189 16.64 15.93 22.95
CA CYS A 189 16.97 17.21 22.33
C CYS A 189 15.94 18.26 22.78
N ARG A 190 16.38 19.25 23.55
CA ARG A 190 15.61 20.47 23.88
C ARG A 190 15.45 21.32 22.61
N ILE A 191 14.20 21.59 22.23
CA ILE A 191 13.88 22.75 21.38
C ILE A 191 12.88 23.61 22.15
N ARG A 192 13.23 24.89 22.32
CA ARG A 192 12.46 25.93 23.01
C ARG A 192 11.21 26.29 22.20
N CYS A 193 10.06 26.40 22.86
CA CYS A 193 8.92 27.16 22.36
C CYS A 193 9.20 28.68 22.48
N PRO A 194 8.82 29.51 21.50
CA PRO A 194 8.64 30.94 21.70
C PRO A 194 7.27 31.22 22.31
N THR A 195 7.29 32.03 23.36
CA THR A 195 6.21 32.44 24.25
C THR A 195 5.22 33.39 23.57
N GLU A 196 3.97 33.29 24.03
CA GLU A 196 2.82 34.16 23.77
C GLU A 196 3.12 35.66 23.93
N LEU A 197 2.55 36.46 23.02
CA LEU A 197 2.50 37.91 23.09
C LEU A 197 1.20 38.37 23.79
N SER A 198 1.35 38.64 25.09
CA SER A 198 0.84 39.80 25.86
C SER A 198 -0.47 40.48 25.44
N HIS A 199 -1.56 40.24 26.20
CA HIS A 199 -2.68 41.17 26.39
C HIS A 199 -2.37 42.15 27.53
N ARG A 200 -2.50 43.48 27.30
CA ARG A 200 -2.58 44.51 28.36
C ARG A 200 -4.01 45.05 28.44
N PRO A 201 -4.54 45.34 29.65
CA PRO A 201 -5.81 46.06 29.81
C PRO A 201 -5.62 47.59 29.86
N PRO A 202 -6.67 48.39 29.60
CA PRO A 202 -6.60 49.84 29.49
C PRO A 202 -6.65 50.54 30.85
N THR A 203 -5.98 51.69 30.95
CA THR A 203 -6.00 52.61 32.09
C THR A 203 -6.87 53.81 31.75
N ILE A 204 -7.79 54.17 32.65
CA ILE A 204 -8.65 55.37 32.59
C ILE A 204 -7.93 56.50 33.36
N PRO A 205 -7.82 57.72 32.82
CA PRO A 205 -7.23 58.86 33.53
C PRO A 205 -8.29 59.68 34.31
N PRO A 206 -7.88 60.46 35.33
CA PRO A 206 -8.65 61.59 35.83
C PRO A 206 -8.55 62.83 34.90
#